data_AF-A0A933YVZ9-F1
#
_entry.id   AF-A0A933YVZ9-F1
#
_cell.length_a   1.000
_cell.length_b   1.000
_cell.length_c   1.000
_cell.angle_alpha   90.00
_cell.angle_beta   90.00
_cell.angle_gamma   90.00
#
_symmetry.space_group_name_H-M   'P 1'
#
loop_
_entity.id
_entity.type
_entity.pdbx_description
1 polymer ?
#
loop_
_entity_poly.entity_id
_entity_poly.type
_entity_poly.pdbx_seq_one_letter_code
_entity_poly.pdbx_strand_id
1 'polypeptide(L)'
;MKWTYLLWAGLAALAALAGLGAAWWGRGRFVRGRRAFLAVGVFLAVGITGGYLAHGPVTAMETQGRLAEATAKADDIFRTDGLLRALKQAEPERAGGLHARLALALAAATPAEAGPVEARLRDEAMHEALAAAFSRLPNASDEAAARLAQALLAALGALQGKDALLCLGLLHPGSPNDAALTQNAIARLEGSVRKDLESALALTLASSSMRPSPAPLPAKADAALADMFTENLPEFQRDYGNPKQVAALFEALAEPEHARSIAPETLCAFAQDLLRALLRMPPAERGPGLRRLLGAG
;
A
#
# COMPACT_ATOMS: atom_id res chain seq x y z
N MET A 1 18.22 25.70 3.10
CA MET A 1 18.86 25.95 4.42
C MET A 1 19.61 27.28 4.57
N LYS A 2 20.31 27.84 3.56
CA LYS A 2 21.11 29.08 3.77
C LYS A 2 20.31 30.38 3.91
N TRP A 3 19.11 30.47 3.33
CA TRP A 3 18.31 31.71 3.29
C TRP A 3 17.55 32.01 4.60
N THR A 4 17.02 30.99 5.27
CA THR A 4 16.32 31.16 6.55
C THR A 4 17.29 31.60 7.65
N TYR A 5 18.52 31.08 7.65
CA TYR A 5 19.56 31.52 8.57
C TYR A 5 19.95 32.99 8.35
N LEU A 6 20.00 33.45 7.09
CA LEU A 6 20.29 34.85 6.76
C LEU A 6 19.16 35.80 7.19
N LEU A 7 17.91 35.37 7.10
CA LEU A 7 16.76 36.16 7.57
C LEU A 7 16.74 36.30 9.10
N TRP A 8 16.96 35.20 9.82
CA TRP A 8 17.05 35.22 11.28
C TRP A 8 18.29 35.96 11.78
N ALA A 9 19.44 35.79 11.11
CA ALA A 9 20.64 36.56 11.40
C ALA A 9 20.46 38.05 11.11
N GLY A 10 19.72 38.41 10.05
CA GLY A 10 19.38 39.79 9.73
C GLY A 10 18.45 40.43 10.77
N LEU A 11 17.42 39.71 11.23
CA LEU A 11 16.54 40.15 12.31
C LEU A 11 17.27 40.27 13.65
N ALA A 12 18.14 39.32 13.98
CA ALA A 12 18.96 39.36 15.18
C ALA A 12 19.98 40.51 15.13
N ALA A 13 20.59 40.77 13.96
CA ALA A 13 21.50 41.90 13.76
C ALA A 13 20.76 43.24 13.87
N LEU A 14 19.55 43.35 13.33
CA LEU A 14 18.71 44.54 13.48
C LEU A 14 18.27 44.76 14.93
N ALA A 15 17.92 43.70 15.66
CA ALA A 15 17.60 43.77 17.09
C ALA A 15 18.82 44.17 17.94
N ALA A 16 20.01 43.63 17.63
CA ALA A 16 21.26 43.99 18.28
C ALA A 16 21.66 45.44 17.99
N LEU A 17 21.51 45.91 16.74
CA LEU A 17 21.74 47.30 16.35
C LEU A 17 20.73 48.26 17.00
N ALA A 18 19.47 47.87 17.14
CA ALA A 18 18.47 48.65 17.87
C ALA A 18 18.78 48.73 19.38
N GLY A 19 19.22 47.62 19.99
CA GLY A 19 19.66 47.58 21.38
C GLY A 19 20.92 48.42 21.64
N LEU A 20 21.91 48.35 20.74
CA LEU A 20 23.11 49.18 20.78
C LEU A 20 22.80 50.66 20.54
N GLY A 21 21.85 50.98 19.64
CA GLY A 21 21.37 52.34 19.42
C GLY A 21 20.70 52.94 20.65
N ALA A 22 19.88 52.16 21.35
CA ALA A 22 19.26 52.56 22.62
C ALA A 22 20.29 52.75 23.76
N ALA A 23 21.29 51.87 23.84
CA ALA A 23 22.36 51.96 24.84
C ALA A 23 23.31 53.14 24.59
N TRP A 24 23.60 53.47 23.32
CA TRP A 24 24.46 54.60 22.95
C TRP A 24 23.76 55.95 23.16
N TRP A 25 22.46 56.05 22.86
CA TRP A 25 21.67 57.26 23.12
C TRP A 25 21.30 57.48 24.60
N GLY A 26 21.34 56.44 25.43
CA GLY A 26 21.11 56.54 26.88
C GLY A 26 22.20 57.29 27.66
N ARG A 27 23.36 57.58 27.05
CA ARG A 27 24.47 58.33 27.69
C ARG A 27 24.36 59.85 27.59
N GLY A 28 23.43 60.38 26.78
CA GLY A 28 23.19 61.82 26.64
C GLY A 28 21.80 62.20 27.13
N ARG A 29 21.72 62.95 28.23
CA ARG A 29 20.53 63.62 28.82
C ARG A 29 19.18 63.39 28.12
N PHE A 30 18.29 62.66 28.81
CA PHE A 30 16.83 62.70 28.73
C PHE A 30 16.22 63.13 27.38
N VAL A 31 16.05 62.17 26.47
CA VAL A 31 15.19 62.33 25.30
C VAL A 31 13.73 62.20 25.71
N ARG A 32 13.11 63.30 26.16
CA ARG A 32 11.68 63.36 26.51
C ARG A 32 10.77 63.25 25.27
N GLY A 33 9.70 62.48 25.43
CA GLY A 33 8.38 62.75 24.85
C GLY A 33 8.02 62.09 23.52
N ARG A 34 8.88 62.13 22.49
CA ARG A 34 8.48 61.70 21.12
C ARG A 34 9.38 60.64 20.48
N ARG A 35 10.69 60.71 20.72
CA ARG A 35 11.68 59.79 20.11
C ARG A 35 11.82 58.47 20.87
N ALA A 36 11.62 58.47 22.19
CA ALA A 36 11.56 57.24 22.99
C ALA A 36 10.33 56.38 22.61
N PHE A 37 9.18 57.02 22.37
CA PHE A 37 7.99 56.35 21.84
C PHE A 37 8.21 55.76 20.45
N LEU A 38 8.96 56.44 19.57
CA LEU A 38 9.35 55.89 18.28
C LEU A 38 10.27 54.67 18.42
N ALA A 39 11.25 54.69 19.33
CA ALA A 39 12.15 53.56 19.55
C ALA A 39 11.40 52.32 20.09
N VAL A 40 10.51 52.51 21.08
CA VAL A 40 9.66 51.44 21.61
C VAL A 40 8.65 50.95 20.56
N GLY A 41 8.09 51.86 19.77
CA GLY A 41 7.20 51.54 18.65
C GLY A 41 7.88 50.72 17.56
N VAL A 42 9.14 51.05 17.21
CA VAL A 42 9.95 50.26 16.27
C VAL A 42 10.27 48.89 16.86
N PHE A 43 10.63 48.80 18.14
CA PHE A 43 10.92 47.51 18.79
C PHE A 43 9.69 46.59 18.87
N LEU A 44 8.52 47.14 19.21
CA LEU A 44 7.25 46.42 19.17
C LEU A 44 6.86 46.03 17.74
N ALA A 45 7.03 46.93 16.77
CA ALA A 45 6.74 46.65 15.38
C ALA A 45 7.62 45.50 14.85
N VAL A 46 8.92 45.48 15.19
CA VAL A 46 9.86 44.40 14.84
C VAL A 46 9.50 43.10 15.57
N GLY A 47 9.09 43.15 16.84
CA GLY A 47 8.63 41.98 17.59
C GLY A 47 7.34 41.37 17.01
N ILE A 48 6.37 42.21 16.64
CA ILE A 48 5.10 41.79 16.04
C ILE A 48 5.31 41.26 14.62
N THR A 49 6.11 41.94 13.79
CA THR A 49 6.45 41.44 12.45
C THR A 49 7.32 40.19 12.50
N GLY A 50 8.28 40.11 13.43
CA GLY A 50 9.09 38.92 13.66
C GLY A 50 8.26 37.72 14.11
N GLY A 51 7.33 37.92 15.06
CA GLY A 51 6.39 36.90 15.50
C GLY A 51 5.40 36.48 14.40
N TYR A 52 4.87 37.43 13.63
CA TYR A 52 3.98 37.15 12.50
C TYR A 52 4.70 36.37 11.39
N LEU A 53 5.94 36.76 11.04
CA LEU A 53 6.75 36.07 10.04
C LEU A 53 7.13 34.65 10.51
N ALA A 54 7.47 34.49 11.79
CA ALA A 54 7.82 33.21 12.39
C ALA A 54 6.64 32.24 12.51
N HIS A 55 5.40 32.72 12.60
CA HIS A 55 4.22 31.87 12.77
C HIS A 55 3.31 31.77 11.53
N GLY A 56 3.43 32.67 10.55
CA GLY A 56 2.56 32.71 9.37
C GLY A 56 3.23 32.29 8.07
N PRO A 57 3.89 33.22 7.35
CA PRO A 57 4.35 32.96 5.98
C PRO A 57 5.60 32.09 5.88
N VAL A 58 6.53 32.15 6.85
CA VAL A 58 7.77 31.35 6.79
C VAL A 58 7.48 29.88 7.09
N THR A 59 6.65 29.60 8.09
CA THR A 59 6.18 28.24 8.40
C THR A 59 5.34 27.68 7.26
N ALA A 60 4.44 28.48 6.67
CA ALA A 60 3.68 28.07 5.49
C ALA A 60 4.60 27.73 4.30
N MET A 61 5.61 28.56 3.99
CA MET A 61 6.59 28.27 2.94
C MET A 61 7.42 27.02 3.23
N GLU A 62 7.84 26.82 4.48
CA GLU A 62 8.63 25.64 4.85
C GLU A 62 7.79 24.35 4.75
N THR A 63 6.53 24.38 5.18
CA THR A 63 5.61 23.25 5.03
C THR A 63 5.30 22.95 3.56
N GLN A 64 5.12 23.97 2.73
CA GLN A 64 4.92 23.81 1.28
C GLN A 64 6.18 23.23 0.60
N GLY A 65 7.36 23.70 0.99
CA GLY A 65 8.63 23.17 0.49
C GLY A 65 8.83 21.70 0.84
N ARG A 66 8.56 21.31 2.10
CA ARG A 66 8.62 19.91 2.54
C ARG A 66 7.61 19.03 1.82
N LEU A 67 6.38 19.53 1.61
CA LEU A 67 5.37 18.79 0.86
C LEU A 67 5.78 18.59 -0.60
N ALA A 68 6.37 19.59 -1.25
CA ALA A 68 6.86 19.47 -2.62
C ALA A 68 7.99 18.42 -2.74
N GLU A 69 8.96 18.45 -1.81
CA GLU A 69 10.03 17.46 -1.75
C GLU A 69 9.49 16.04 -1.48
N ALA A 70 8.55 15.91 -0.53
CA ALA A 70 7.88 14.65 -0.22
C ALA A 70 7.06 14.12 -1.39
N THR A 71 6.40 15.00 -2.15
CA THR A 71 5.64 14.63 -3.35
C THR A 71 6.57 14.12 -4.44
N ALA A 72 7.70 14.80 -4.69
CA ALA A 72 8.70 14.34 -5.65
C ALA A 72 9.30 12.98 -5.25
N LYS A 73 9.53 12.76 -3.95
CA LYS A 73 9.98 11.45 -3.44
C LYS A 73 8.91 10.38 -3.63
N ALA A 74 7.64 10.67 -3.35
CA ALA A 74 6.54 9.75 -3.60
C ALA A 74 6.42 9.41 -5.10
N ASP A 75 6.59 10.40 -5.99
CA ASP A 75 6.62 10.17 -7.44
C ASP A 75 7.75 9.23 -7.86
N ASP A 76 8.96 9.41 -7.30
CA ASP A 76 10.09 8.53 -7.58
C ASP A 76 9.85 7.09 -7.08
N ILE A 77 9.26 6.94 -5.89
CA ILE A 77 8.88 5.62 -5.36
C ILE A 77 7.86 4.94 -6.28
N PHE A 78 6.77 5.61 -6.67
CA PHE A 78 5.78 5.06 -7.59
C PHE A 78 6.34 4.79 -8.99
N ARG A 79 7.40 5.51 -9.39
CA ARG A 79 8.07 5.29 -10.66
C ARG A 79 8.98 4.07 -10.59
N THR A 80 9.73 3.87 -9.51
CA THR A 80 10.74 2.81 -9.39
C THR A 80 10.15 1.46 -8.98
N ASP A 81 9.14 1.47 -8.11
CA ASP A 81 8.52 0.27 -7.57
C ASP A 81 7.55 -0.37 -8.58
N GLY A 82 7.82 -1.64 -8.93
CA GLY A 82 7.06 -2.35 -9.97
C GLY A 82 5.60 -2.57 -9.61
N LEU A 83 5.30 -2.84 -8.33
CA LEU A 83 3.94 -3.08 -7.85
C LEU A 83 3.14 -1.79 -7.87
N LEU A 84 3.71 -0.69 -7.34
CA LEU A 84 3.04 0.62 -7.34
C LEU A 84 2.80 1.15 -8.76
N ARG A 85 3.75 0.92 -9.67
CA ARG A 85 3.60 1.29 -11.08
C ARG A 85 2.47 0.51 -11.74
N ALA A 86 2.41 -0.80 -11.52
CA ALA A 86 1.35 -1.65 -12.06
C ALA A 86 -0.03 -1.29 -11.46
N LEU A 87 -0.08 -1.02 -10.15
CA LEU A 87 -1.29 -0.56 -9.46
C LEU A 87 -1.77 0.79 -9.98
N LYS A 88 -0.86 1.74 -10.24
CA LYS A 88 -1.20 3.04 -10.84
C LYS A 88 -1.78 2.93 -12.24
N GLN A 89 -1.33 1.96 -13.03
CA GLN A 89 -1.86 1.71 -14.36
C GLN A 89 -3.22 1.00 -14.32
N ALA A 90 -3.39 0.05 -13.42
CA ALA A 90 -4.63 -0.71 -13.28
C ALA A 90 -5.74 0.09 -12.56
N GLU A 91 -5.42 0.72 -11.43
CA GLU A 91 -6.34 1.38 -10.50
C GLU A 91 -5.84 2.81 -10.17
N PRO A 92 -5.98 3.77 -11.10
CA PRO A 92 -5.40 5.11 -10.97
C PRO A 92 -5.95 5.89 -9.77
N GLU A 93 -7.22 5.70 -9.43
CA GLU A 93 -7.86 6.39 -8.29
C GLU A 93 -7.29 5.89 -6.95
N ARG A 94 -7.20 4.57 -6.76
CA ARG A 94 -6.63 3.96 -5.54
C ARG A 94 -5.15 4.32 -5.39
N ALA A 95 -4.40 4.24 -6.48
CA ALA A 95 -2.99 4.62 -6.51
C ALA A 95 -2.79 6.12 -6.21
N GLY A 96 -3.67 6.99 -6.72
CA GLY A 96 -3.66 8.42 -6.39
C GLY A 96 -3.92 8.67 -4.90
N GLY A 97 -4.85 7.94 -4.28
CA GLY A 97 -5.09 8.01 -2.84
C GLY A 97 -3.92 7.51 -1.99
N LEU A 98 -3.23 6.45 -2.40
CA LEU A 98 -2.00 5.97 -1.75
C LEU A 98 -0.86 6.97 -1.90
N HIS A 99 -0.68 7.54 -3.09
CA HIS A 99 0.34 8.54 -3.36
C HIS A 99 0.16 9.80 -2.52
N ALA A 100 -1.07 10.32 -2.44
CA ALA A 100 -1.37 11.49 -1.62
C ALA A 100 -1.09 11.23 -0.12
N ARG A 101 -1.46 10.05 0.39
CA ARG A 101 -1.15 9.62 1.76
C ARG A 101 0.36 9.50 2.00
N LEU A 102 1.11 8.95 1.04
CA LEU A 102 2.57 8.86 1.09
C LEU A 102 3.22 10.24 1.15
N ALA A 103 2.83 11.14 0.25
CA ALA A 103 3.37 12.50 0.21
C ALA A 103 3.11 13.25 1.51
N LEU A 104 1.89 13.15 2.07
CA LEU A 104 1.54 13.77 3.36
C LEU A 104 2.32 13.15 4.52
N ALA A 105 2.42 11.82 4.58
CA ALA A 105 3.13 11.11 5.64
C ALA A 105 4.64 11.42 5.60
N LEU A 106 5.25 11.46 4.41
CA LEU A 106 6.65 11.84 4.22
C LEU A 106 6.91 13.31 4.56
N ALA A 107 5.97 14.21 4.26
CA ALA A 107 6.09 15.63 4.60
C ALA A 107 6.05 15.87 6.12
N ALA A 108 5.32 15.02 6.84
CA ALA A 108 5.20 15.07 8.31
C ALA A 108 6.33 14.30 9.02
N ALA A 109 6.93 13.31 8.37
CA ALA A 109 7.94 12.43 8.96
C ALA A 109 9.31 13.10 9.13
N THR A 110 9.99 12.75 10.20
CA THR A 110 11.43 13.00 10.32
C THR A 110 12.23 12.05 9.41
N PRO A 111 13.51 12.34 9.10
CA PRO A 111 14.34 11.44 8.30
C PRO A 111 14.46 10.01 8.86
N ALA A 112 14.38 9.84 10.18
CA ALA A 112 14.39 8.54 10.84
C ALA A 112 13.06 7.77 10.67
N GLU A 113 11.95 8.48 10.50
CA GLU A 113 10.61 7.91 10.35
C GLU A 113 10.23 7.64 8.89
N ALA A 114 10.95 8.22 7.92
CA ALA A 114 10.66 8.05 6.50
C ALA A 114 10.69 6.58 6.05
N GLY A 115 11.65 5.79 6.52
CA GLY A 115 11.74 4.35 6.21
C GLY A 115 10.52 3.55 6.70
N PRO A 116 10.16 3.63 8.00
CA PRO A 116 8.94 3.02 8.52
C PRO A 116 7.65 3.45 7.80
N VAL A 117 7.53 4.73 7.44
CA VAL A 117 6.38 5.26 6.69
C VAL A 117 6.27 4.60 5.31
N GLU A 118 7.38 4.51 4.58
CA GLU A 118 7.43 3.85 3.27
C GLU A 118 7.07 2.36 3.37
N ALA A 119 7.56 1.66 4.39
CA ALA A 119 7.26 0.25 4.60
C ALA A 119 5.76 0.01 4.86
N ARG A 120 5.14 0.82 5.72
CA ARG A 120 3.69 0.73 6.00
C ARG A 120 2.86 0.97 4.74
N LEU A 121 3.24 1.93 3.91
CA LEU A 121 2.53 2.20 2.67
C LEU A 121 2.74 1.13 1.60
N ARG A 122 3.90 0.46 1.60
CA ARG A 122 4.09 -0.76 0.78
C ARG A 122 3.17 -1.88 1.23
N ASP A 123 2.97 -2.07 2.53
CA ASP A 123 2.01 -3.06 3.04
C ASP A 123 0.57 -2.72 2.64
N GLU A 124 0.18 -1.44 2.73
CA GLU A 124 -1.13 -0.97 2.25
C GLU A 124 -1.29 -1.15 0.74
N ALA A 125 -0.25 -0.83 -0.05
CA ALA A 125 -0.27 -1.03 -1.48
C ALA A 125 -0.34 -2.50 -1.87
N MET A 126 0.31 -3.38 -1.10
CA MET A 126 0.23 -4.82 -1.28
C MET A 126 -1.18 -5.34 -1.06
N HIS A 127 -1.87 -4.83 -0.03
CA HIS A 127 -3.28 -5.16 0.21
C HIS A 127 -4.19 -4.72 -0.94
N GLU A 128 -4.05 -3.47 -1.38
CA GLU A 128 -4.83 -2.93 -2.51
C GLU A 128 -4.52 -3.68 -3.82
N ALA A 129 -3.26 -3.99 -4.07
CA ALA A 129 -2.83 -4.74 -5.25
C ALA A 129 -3.34 -6.18 -5.22
N LEU A 130 -3.40 -6.83 -4.06
CA LEU A 130 -3.96 -8.17 -3.90
C LEU A 130 -5.46 -8.17 -4.26
N ALA A 131 -6.24 -7.25 -3.70
CA ALA A 131 -7.65 -7.11 -4.04
C ALA A 131 -7.88 -6.79 -5.53
N ALA A 132 -7.10 -5.86 -6.09
CA ALA A 132 -7.19 -5.48 -7.50
C ALA A 132 -6.73 -6.59 -8.45
N ALA A 133 -5.72 -7.37 -8.08
CA ALA A 133 -5.24 -8.49 -8.88
C ALA A 133 -6.29 -9.61 -8.96
N PHE A 134 -6.98 -9.91 -7.85
CA PHE A 134 -8.06 -10.90 -7.82
C PHE A 134 -9.24 -10.46 -8.69
N SER A 135 -9.71 -9.21 -8.55
CA SER A 135 -10.83 -8.71 -9.36
C SER A 135 -10.51 -8.61 -10.86
N ARG A 136 -9.23 -8.46 -11.21
CA ARG A 136 -8.77 -8.34 -12.61
C ARG A 136 -8.22 -9.64 -13.17
N LEU A 137 -8.11 -10.68 -12.34
CA LEU A 137 -7.60 -11.99 -12.72
C LEU A 137 -8.29 -12.55 -13.97
N PRO A 138 -9.63 -12.45 -14.14
CA PRO A 138 -10.31 -12.92 -15.36
C PRO A 138 -9.73 -12.37 -16.68
N ASN A 139 -9.13 -11.19 -16.63
CA ASN A 139 -8.56 -10.49 -17.78
C ASN A 139 -7.03 -10.48 -17.79
N ALA A 140 -6.38 -11.12 -16.81
CA ALA A 140 -4.93 -11.26 -16.77
C ALA A 140 -4.46 -12.30 -17.80
N SER A 141 -3.19 -12.23 -18.18
CA SER A 141 -2.58 -13.23 -19.06
C SER A 141 -2.48 -14.59 -18.36
N ASP A 142 -2.46 -15.67 -19.14
CA ASP A 142 -2.37 -17.01 -18.58
C ASP A 142 -1.05 -17.25 -17.81
N GLU A 143 0.03 -16.61 -18.25
CA GLU A 143 1.31 -16.62 -17.53
C GLU A 143 1.20 -15.87 -16.19
N ALA A 144 0.56 -14.70 -16.17
CA ALA A 144 0.40 -13.92 -14.95
C ALA A 144 -0.45 -14.68 -13.92
N ALA A 145 -1.53 -15.30 -14.36
CA ALA A 145 -2.33 -16.18 -13.54
C ALA A 145 -1.49 -17.33 -12.98
N ALA A 146 -0.77 -18.09 -13.81
CA ALA A 146 0.07 -19.20 -13.34
C ALA A 146 1.13 -18.77 -12.31
N ARG A 147 1.75 -17.58 -12.50
CA ARG A 147 2.70 -17.01 -11.54
C ARG A 147 2.04 -16.63 -10.23
N LEU A 148 0.83 -16.06 -10.28
CA LEU A 148 0.04 -15.74 -9.10
C LEU A 148 -0.33 -17.00 -8.33
N ALA A 149 -0.75 -18.08 -9.00
CA ALA A 149 -1.04 -19.37 -8.38
C ALA A 149 0.17 -19.92 -7.61
N GLN A 150 1.35 -19.86 -8.23
CA GLN A 150 2.59 -20.34 -7.62
C GLN A 150 3.01 -19.49 -6.41
N ALA A 151 2.89 -18.16 -6.52
CA ALA A 151 3.20 -17.27 -5.42
C ALA A 151 2.20 -17.41 -4.25
N LEU A 152 0.90 -17.58 -4.55
CA LEU A 152 -0.13 -17.87 -3.55
C LEU A 152 0.12 -19.20 -2.85
N LEU A 153 0.46 -20.26 -3.59
CA LEU A 153 0.79 -21.56 -2.98
C LEU A 153 1.97 -21.45 -1.99
N ALA A 154 3.02 -20.72 -2.37
CA ALA A 154 4.16 -20.47 -1.48
C ALA A 154 3.76 -19.63 -0.25
N ALA A 155 2.92 -18.61 -0.45
CA ALA A 155 2.42 -17.75 0.63
C ALA A 155 1.53 -18.53 1.62
N LEU A 156 0.59 -19.33 1.12
CA LEU A 156 -0.27 -20.18 1.96
C LEU A 156 0.56 -21.21 2.74
N GLY A 157 1.55 -21.85 2.12
CA GLY A 157 2.45 -22.77 2.82
C GLY A 157 3.26 -22.07 3.93
N ALA A 158 3.72 -20.84 3.69
CA ALA A 158 4.43 -20.06 4.69
C ALA A 158 3.53 -19.60 5.86
N LEU A 159 2.26 -19.33 5.59
CA LEU A 159 1.28 -18.92 6.61
C LEU A 159 0.72 -20.09 7.39
N GLN A 160 0.47 -21.24 6.76
CA GLN A 160 -0.07 -22.43 7.44
C GLN A 160 0.83 -22.89 8.60
N GLY A 161 2.16 -22.77 8.45
CA GLY A 161 3.11 -23.08 9.54
C GLY A 161 3.10 -22.08 10.70
N LYS A 162 2.42 -20.93 10.55
CA LYS A 162 2.31 -19.87 11.56
C LYS A 162 0.90 -19.84 12.18
N ASP A 163 -0.12 -19.66 11.35
CA ASP A 163 -1.54 -19.59 11.73
C ASP A 163 -2.41 -19.77 10.48
N ALA A 164 -3.22 -20.82 10.45
CA ALA A 164 -4.08 -21.14 9.32
C ALA A 164 -5.18 -20.10 9.06
N LEU A 165 -5.59 -19.31 10.07
CA LEU A 165 -6.53 -18.20 9.90
C LEU A 165 -5.99 -17.14 8.94
N LEU A 166 -4.67 -16.96 8.89
CA LEU A 166 -4.04 -15.99 7.98
C LEU A 166 -4.19 -16.37 6.51
N CYS A 167 -4.41 -17.67 6.21
CA CYS A 167 -4.70 -18.11 4.85
C CYS A 167 -5.99 -17.46 4.32
N LEU A 168 -7.02 -17.31 5.17
CA LEU A 168 -8.30 -16.69 4.78
C LEU A 168 -8.09 -15.27 4.25
N GLY A 169 -7.18 -14.52 4.86
CA GLY A 169 -6.84 -13.16 4.43
C GLY A 169 -6.25 -13.07 3.03
N LEU A 170 -5.55 -14.12 2.56
CA LEU A 170 -5.01 -14.18 1.19
C LEU A 170 -5.99 -14.76 0.17
N LEU A 171 -6.92 -15.60 0.61
CA LEU A 171 -7.94 -16.22 -0.26
C LEU A 171 -9.07 -15.24 -0.58
N HIS A 172 -9.42 -14.37 0.38
CA HIS A 172 -10.55 -13.44 0.27
C HIS A 172 -10.13 -11.96 0.44
N PRO A 173 -9.17 -11.44 -0.35
CA PRO A 173 -8.59 -10.12 -0.11
C PRO A 173 -9.54 -8.94 -0.34
N GLY A 174 -10.64 -9.15 -1.08
CA GLY A 174 -11.68 -8.16 -1.32
C GLY A 174 -12.79 -8.12 -0.27
N SER A 175 -12.79 -9.06 0.69
CA SER A 175 -13.82 -9.13 1.73
C SER A 175 -13.66 -7.98 2.73
N PRO A 176 -14.67 -7.10 2.91
CA PRO A 176 -14.58 -5.99 3.86
C PRO A 176 -14.44 -6.50 5.31
N ASN A 177 -14.93 -7.71 5.58
CA ASN A 177 -14.90 -8.31 6.90
C ASN A 177 -13.54 -8.95 7.23
N ASP A 178 -12.65 -9.13 6.24
CA ASP A 178 -11.36 -9.81 6.39
C ASP A 178 -10.16 -8.90 6.14
N ALA A 179 -10.36 -7.59 5.94
CA ALA A 179 -9.28 -6.63 5.68
C ALA A 179 -8.15 -6.69 6.73
N ALA A 180 -8.50 -6.84 8.02
CA ALA A 180 -7.53 -7.00 9.10
C ALA A 180 -6.77 -8.33 9.01
N LEU A 181 -7.44 -9.41 8.60
CA LEU A 181 -6.80 -10.71 8.38
C LEU A 181 -5.84 -10.64 7.20
N THR A 182 -6.22 -9.99 6.09
CA THR A 182 -5.35 -9.78 4.93
C THR A 182 -4.11 -8.96 5.29
N GLN A 183 -4.27 -7.88 6.05
CA GLN A 183 -3.13 -7.07 6.53
C GLN A 183 -2.19 -7.89 7.41
N ASN A 184 -2.73 -8.66 8.36
CA ASN A 184 -1.93 -9.54 9.21
C ASN A 184 -1.24 -10.64 8.41
N ALA A 185 -1.89 -11.21 7.41
CA ALA A 185 -1.30 -12.21 6.52
C ALA A 185 -0.09 -11.62 5.76
N ILE A 186 -0.27 -10.47 5.11
CA ILE A 186 0.80 -9.76 4.38
C ILE A 186 1.98 -9.43 5.30
N ALA A 187 1.70 -8.91 6.51
CA ALA A 187 2.74 -8.57 7.48
C ALA A 187 3.57 -9.77 7.96
N ARG A 188 3.04 -10.98 7.86
CA ARG A 188 3.72 -12.23 8.24
C ARG A 188 4.44 -12.91 7.07
N LEU A 189 4.27 -12.43 5.85
CA LEU A 189 5.06 -12.89 4.71
C LEU A 189 6.42 -12.20 4.72
N GLU A 190 7.48 -13.00 4.63
CA GLU A 190 8.86 -12.53 4.73
C GLU A 190 9.71 -13.09 3.59
N GLY A 191 10.85 -12.44 3.34
CA GLY A 191 11.88 -12.95 2.43
C GLY A 191 11.42 -13.08 0.98
N SER A 192 11.73 -14.21 0.35
CA SER A 192 11.40 -14.48 -1.05
C SER A 192 9.91 -14.62 -1.29
N VAL A 193 9.17 -15.24 -0.36
CA VAL A 193 7.72 -15.49 -0.51
C VAL A 193 6.95 -14.20 -0.71
N ARG A 194 7.26 -13.17 0.10
CA ARG A 194 6.66 -11.84 -0.04
C ARG A 194 7.00 -11.21 -1.40
N LYS A 195 8.27 -11.25 -1.81
CA LYS A 195 8.73 -10.66 -3.08
C LYS A 195 8.14 -11.36 -4.31
N ASP A 196 7.99 -12.68 -4.24
CA ASP A 196 7.39 -13.48 -5.30
C ASP A 196 5.91 -13.14 -5.45
N LEU A 197 5.19 -12.94 -4.33
CA LEU A 197 3.81 -12.46 -4.34
C LEU A 197 3.71 -11.04 -4.89
N GLU A 198 4.56 -10.11 -4.44
CA GLU A 198 4.60 -8.73 -4.97
C GLU A 198 4.81 -8.72 -6.50
N SER A 199 5.75 -9.53 -6.98
CA SER A 199 6.06 -9.64 -8.41
C SER A 199 4.91 -10.24 -9.21
N ALA A 200 4.26 -11.29 -8.68
CA ALA A 200 3.13 -11.93 -9.35
C ALA A 200 1.90 -11.01 -9.40
N LEU A 201 1.65 -10.23 -8.34
CA LEU A 201 0.59 -9.21 -8.31
C LEU A 201 0.86 -8.10 -9.33
N ALA A 202 2.08 -7.58 -9.37
CA ALA A 202 2.48 -6.57 -10.35
C ALA A 202 2.28 -7.07 -11.79
N LEU A 203 2.67 -8.32 -12.07
CA LEU A 203 2.49 -8.95 -13.37
C LEU A 203 1.01 -9.12 -13.73
N THR A 204 0.18 -9.56 -12.77
CA THR A 204 -1.27 -9.70 -12.95
C THR A 204 -1.91 -8.38 -13.33
N LEU A 205 -1.65 -7.33 -12.53
CA LEU A 205 -2.16 -5.99 -12.78
C LEU A 205 -1.69 -5.43 -14.13
N ALA A 206 -0.40 -5.56 -14.45
CA ALA A 206 0.17 -5.08 -15.71
C ALA A 206 -0.37 -5.81 -16.95
N SER A 207 -0.67 -7.11 -16.82
CA SER A 207 -1.25 -7.89 -17.92
C SER A 207 -2.75 -7.60 -18.14
N SER A 208 -3.43 -7.03 -17.14
CA SER A 208 -4.87 -6.70 -17.18
C SER A 208 -5.14 -5.30 -17.74
N SER A 209 -5.03 -5.15 -19.06
CA SER A 209 -5.19 -3.85 -19.74
C SER A 209 -6.64 -3.37 -19.86
N MET A 210 -7.62 -4.27 -19.71
CA MET A 210 -9.05 -3.94 -19.76
C MET A 210 -9.63 -3.74 -18.37
N ARG A 211 -10.67 -2.88 -18.27
CA ARG A 211 -11.51 -2.82 -17.04
C ARG A 211 -12.04 -4.23 -16.72
N PRO A 212 -12.25 -4.55 -15.44
CA PRO A 212 -12.79 -5.84 -15.05
C PRO A 212 -14.11 -6.09 -15.79
N SER A 213 -14.05 -7.00 -16.76
CA SER A 213 -15.20 -7.57 -17.46
C SER A 213 -15.04 -9.09 -17.36
N PRO A 214 -16.09 -9.86 -17.13
CA PRO A 214 -15.98 -11.31 -17.21
C PRO A 214 -15.51 -11.67 -18.63
N ALA A 215 -14.31 -12.25 -18.74
CA ALA A 215 -13.84 -12.75 -20.02
C ALA A 215 -14.78 -13.89 -20.47
N PRO A 216 -15.21 -13.93 -21.73
CA PRO A 216 -16.00 -15.05 -22.23
C PRO A 216 -15.18 -16.33 -22.09
N LEU A 217 -15.78 -17.34 -21.46
CA LEU A 217 -15.13 -18.62 -21.17
C LEU A 217 -14.77 -19.34 -22.49
N PRO A 218 -13.52 -19.76 -22.68
CA PRO A 218 -13.21 -20.70 -23.75
C PRO A 218 -13.82 -22.06 -23.37
N ALA A 219 -14.73 -22.59 -24.18
CA ALA A 219 -15.43 -23.86 -23.93
C ALA A 219 -14.51 -25.05 -23.61
N LYS A 220 -13.25 -25.00 -24.06
CA LYS A 220 -12.24 -26.03 -23.79
C LYS A 220 -11.69 -25.98 -22.36
N ALA A 221 -11.60 -24.80 -21.74
CA ALA A 221 -11.16 -24.67 -20.35
C ALA A 221 -12.19 -25.24 -19.37
N ASP A 222 -13.47 -25.16 -19.71
CA ASP A 222 -14.56 -25.72 -18.91
C ASP A 222 -14.46 -27.24 -18.81
N ALA A 223 -14.16 -27.89 -19.94
CA ALA A 223 -13.90 -29.33 -19.97
C ALA A 223 -12.61 -29.68 -19.20
N ALA A 224 -11.50 -28.98 -19.45
CA ALA A 224 -10.23 -29.27 -18.77
C ALA A 224 -10.29 -29.06 -17.24
N LEU A 225 -11.02 -28.04 -16.78
CA LEU A 225 -11.24 -27.81 -15.36
C LEU A 225 -12.14 -28.90 -14.75
N ALA A 226 -13.20 -29.29 -15.46
CA ALA A 226 -14.09 -30.38 -15.04
C ALA A 226 -13.37 -31.74 -15.02
N ASP A 227 -12.50 -31.99 -15.98
CA ASP A 227 -11.66 -33.18 -16.08
C ASP A 227 -10.64 -33.20 -14.93
N MET A 228 -9.92 -32.08 -14.70
CA MET A 228 -9.02 -31.93 -13.55
C MET A 228 -9.75 -32.18 -12.23
N PHE A 229 -10.96 -31.64 -12.06
CA PHE A 229 -11.76 -31.92 -10.88
C PHE A 229 -12.13 -33.39 -10.78
N THR A 230 -12.60 -34.00 -11.86
CA THR A 230 -13.00 -35.42 -11.88
C THR A 230 -11.82 -36.35 -11.59
N GLU A 231 -10.64 -36.03 -12.13
CA GLU A 231 -9.40 -36.79 -11.90
C GLU A 231 -8.88 -36.67 -10.46
N ASN A 232 -8.96 -35.49 -9.85
CA ASN A 232 -8.48 -35.25 -8.49
C ASN A 232 -9.58 -35.49 -7.42
N LEU A 233 -10.84 -35.66 -7.81
CA LEU A 233 -11.97 -35.85 -6.90
C LEU A 233 -11.79 -37.06 -5.95
N PRO A 234 -11.30 -38.24 -6.39
CA PRO A 234 -11.05 -39.36 -5.48
C PRO A 234 -9.98 -39.05 -4.43
N GLU A 235 -8.95 -38.29 -4.80
CA GLU A 235 -7.90 -37.85 -3.87
C GLU A 235 -8.47 -36.84 -2.86
N PHE A 236 -9.23 -35.84 -3.33
CA PHE A 236 -9.91 -34.90 -2.44
C PHE A 236 -10.91 -35.61 -1.52
N GLN A 237 -11.62 -36.62 -1.99
CA GLN A 237 -12.55 -37.36 -1.14
C GLN A 237 -11.86 -38.19 -0.07
N ARG A 238 -10.67 -38.74 -0.39
CA ARG A 238 -9.86 -39.46 0.59
C ARG A 238 -9.39 -38.53 1.72
N ASP A 239 -8.99 -37.31 1.37
CA ASP A 239 -8.32 -36.40 2.30
C ASP A 239 -9.30 -35.46 3.03
N TYR A 240 -10.44 -35.13 2.40
CA TYR A 240 -11.42 -34.15 2.92
C TYR A 240 -12.85 -34.72 3.12
N GLY A 241 -13.08 -35.99 2.78
CA GLY A 241 -14.31 -36.72 3.08
C GLY A 241 -15.26 -36.91 1.90
N ASN A 242 -16.56 -36.97 2.17
CA ASN A 242 -17.53 -37.32 1.13
C ASN A 242 -17.69 -36.21 0.05
N PRO A 243 -18.28 -36.49 -1.12
CA PRO A 243 -18.41 -35.51 -2.20
C PRO A 243 -19.10 -34.20 -1.78
N LYS A 244 -20.03 -34.24 -0.80
CA LYS A 244 -20.71 -33.04 -0.29
C LYS A 244 -19.77 -32.17 0.55
N GLN A 245 -18.88 -32.78 1.33
CA GLN A 245 -17.87 -32.05 2.11
C GLN A 245 -16.85 -31.36 1.20
N VAL A 246 -16.41 -32.05 0.13
CA VAL A 246 -15.53 -31.46 -0.88
C VAL A 246 -16.22 -30.30 -1.61
N ALA A 247 -17.50 -30.43 -1.96
CA ALA A 247 -18.27 -29.35 -2.58
C ALA A 247 -18.39 -28.12 -1.66
N ALA A 248 -18.64 -28.33 -0.37
CA ALA A 248 -18.69 -27.24 0.61
C ALA A 248 -17.34 -26.50 0.74
N LEU A 249 -16.22 -27.22 0.60
CA LEU A 249 -14.89 -26.59 0.58
C LEU A 249 -14.68 -25.71 -0.66
N PHE A 250 -15.18 -26.13 -1.83
CA PHE A 250 -15.17 -25.29 -3.03
C PHE A 250 -16.02 -24.04 -2.87
N GLU A 251 -17.23 -24.17 -2.33
CA GLU A 251 -18.11 -23.04 -2.05
C GLU A 251 -17.46 -22.04 -1.08
N ALA A 252 -16.79 -22.54 -0.04
CA ALA A 252 -16.05 -21.72 0.92
C ALA A 252 -14.82 -20.99 0.34
N LEU A 253 -14.23 -21.50 -0.75
CA LEU A 253 -13.17 -20.77 -1.46
C LEU A 253 -13.71 -19.66 -2.35
N ALA A 254 -14.95 -19.78 -2.82
CA ALA A 254 -15.61 -18.74 -3.61
C ALA A 254 -16.29 -17.69 -2.72
N GLU A 255 -16.83 -18.10 -1.57
CA GLU A 255 -17.64 -17.25 -0.71
C GLU A 255 -17.03 -17.05 0.69
N PRO A 256 -16.68 -15.80 1.08
CA PRO A 256 -16.03 -15.54 2.36
C PRO A 256 -16.91 -15.86 3.58
N GLU A 257 -18.24 -15.74 3.44
CA GLU A 257 -19.17 -16.06 4.54
C GLU A 257 -19.21 -17.57 4.82
N HIS A 258 -19.15 -18.39 3.77
CA HIS A 258 -19.06 -19.85 3.92
C HIS A 258 -17.68 -20.29 4.44
N ALA A 259 -16.60 -19.58 4.08
CA ALA A 259 -15.24 -19.83 4.57
C ALA A 259 -15.15 -19.89 6.11
N ARG A 260 -15.93 -19.05 6.80
CA ARG A 260 -15.94 -18.95 8.27
C ARG A 260 -16.60 -20.14 8.98
N SER A 261 -17.40 -20.90 8.25
CA SER A 261 -18.05 -22.11 8.76
C SER A 261 -17.13 -23.35 8.74
N ILE A 262 -15.98 -23.24 8.06
CA ILE A 262 -15.01 -24.32 7.87
C ILE A 262 -13.80 -24.08 8.76
N ALA A 263 -13.21 -25.17 9.28
CA ALA A 263 -11.95 -25.10 10.01
C ALA A 263 -10.85 -24.46 9.12
N PRO A 264 -10.16 -23.39 9.58
CA PRO A 264 -9.17 -22.67 8.78
C PRO A 264 -8.05 -23.56 8.26
N GLU A 265 -7.64 -24.56 9.05
CA GLU A 265 -6.61 -25.53 8.68
C GLU A 265 -7.05 -26.38 7.49
N THR A 266 -8.30 -26.85 7.51
CA THR A 266 -8.88 -27.64 6.43
C THR A 266 -9.02 -26.81 5.16
N LEU A 267 -9.53 -25.58 5.27
CA LEU A 267 -9.69 -24.71 4.10
C LEU A 267 -8.34 -24.28 3.52
N CYS A 268 -7.35 -23.99 4.37
CA CYS A 268 -6.01 -23.64 3.90
C CYS A 268 -5.30 -24.83 3.24
N ALA A 269 -5.41 -26.04 3.81
CA ALA A 269 -4.86 -27.25 3.19
C ALA A 269 -5.53 -27.54 1.84
N PHE A 270 -6.86 -27.47 1.79
CA PHE A 270 -7.64 -27.68 0.58
C PHE A 270 -7.28 -26.67 -0.52
N ALA A 271 -7.15 -25.37 -0.17
CA ALA A 271 -6.71 -24.34 -1.11
C ALA A 271 -5.33 -24.64 -1.71
N GLN A 272 -4.39 -25.13 -0.89
CA GLN A 272 -3.06 -25.51 -1.38
C GLN A 272 -3.11 -26.72 -2.31
N ASP A 273 -3.88 -27.75 -1.98
CA ASP A 273 -4.02 -28.94 -2.84
C ASP A 273 -4.71 -28.61 -4.16
N LEU A 274 -5.71 -27.73 -4.12
CA LEU A 274 -6.34 -27.20 -5.32
C LEU A 274 -5.35 -26.44 -6.20
N LEU A 275 -4.55 -25.53 -5.62
CA LEU A 275 -3.50 -24.82 -6.37
C LEU A 275 -2.44 -25.77 -6.93
N ARG A 276 -2.07 -26.83 -6.20
CA ARG A 276 -1.16 -27.88 -6.69
C ARG A 276 -1.75 -28.64 -7.87
N ALA A 277 -3.03 -29.03 -7.79
CA ALA A 277 -3.73 -29.72 -8.88
C ALA A 277 -3.79 -28.84 -10.14
N LEU A 278 -4.10 -27.55 -10.00
CA LEU A 278 -4.07 -26.59 -11.10
C LEU A 278 -2.68 -26.45 -11.72
N LEU A 279 -1.64 -26.34 -10.90
CA LEU A 279 -0.27 -26.18 -11.39
C LEU A 279 0.25 -27.45 -12.09
N ARG A 280 -0.38 -28.62 -11.89
CA ARG A 280 -0.07 -29.86 -12.64
C ARG A 280 -0.69 -29.90 -14.03
N MET A 281 -1.73 -29.11 -14.31
CA MET A 281 -2.37 -29.04 -15.63
C MET A 281 -1.38 -28.61 -16.73
N PRO A 282 -1.66 -28.86 -18.01
CA PRO A 282 -0.86 -28.32 -19.12
C PRO A 282 -0.77 -26.78 -19.07
N PRO A 283 0.38 -26.15 -19.42
CA PRO A 283 0.55 -24.70 -19.33
C PRO A 283 -0.54 -23.87 -20.04
N ALA A 284 -1.11 -24.38 -21.13
CA ALA A 284 -2.19 -23.75 -21.88
C ALA A 284 -3.54 -23.71 -21.13
N GLU A 285 -3.70 -24.51 -20.07
CA GLU A 285 -4.96 -24.67 -19.33
C GLU A 285 -4.87 -24.13 -17.88
N ARG A 286 -3.65 -23.95 -17.35
CA ARG A 286 -3.41 -23.39 -15.99
C ARG A 286 -3.99 -21.99 -15.82
N GLY A 287 -3.68 -21.10 -16.75
CA GLY A 287 -4.11 -19.71 -16.71
C GLY A 287 -5.63 -19.57 -16.73
N PRO A 288 -6.33 -20.15 -17.72
CA PRO A 288 -7.79 -20.15 -17.76
C PRO A 288 -8.43 -20.80 -16.51
N GLY A 289 -7.87 -21.91 -16.02
CA GLY A 289 -8.39 -22.59 -14.83
C GLY A 289 -8.29 -21.76 -13.56
N LEU A 290 -7.16 -21.06 -13.34
CA LEU A 290 -7.01 -20.18 -12.19
C LEU A 290 -7.92 -18.95 -12.27
N ARG A 291 -8.07 -18.37 -13.47
CA ARG A 291 -8.98 -17.23 -13.69
C ARG A 291 -10.42 -17.57 -13.31
N ARG A 292 -10.82 -18.83 -13.47
CA ARG A 292 -12.16 -19.30 -13.07
C ARG A 292 -12.26 -19.55 -11.57
N LEU A 293 -11.22 -20.10 -10.94
CA LEU A 293 -11.26 -20.45 -9.53
C LEU A 293 -11.07 -19.27 -8.58
N LEU A 294 -10.28 -18.27 -8.97
CA LEU A 294 -9.96 -17.11 -8.13
C LEU A 294 -10.53 -15.80 -8.67
N GLY A 295 -11.07 -15.78 -9.91
CA GLY A 295 -11.61 -14.59 -10.56
C GLY A 295 -13.13 -14.54 -10.66
N ALA A 296 -13.84 -15.55 -10.15
CA ALA A 296 -15.29 -15.53 -9.97
C ALA A 296 -15.64 -14.91 -8.60
N GLY A 297 -15.36 -13.62 -8.44
CA GLY A 297 -15.77 -12.79 -7.32
C GLY A 297 -16.43 -11.52 -7.83
#